data_AF-A0A524I1W2-F1
#
_entry.id   AF-A0A524I1W2-F1
#
_cell.length_a   1.000
_cell.length_b   1.000
_cell.length_c   1.000
_cell.angle_alpha   90.00
_cell.angle_beta   90.00
_cell.angle_gamma   90.00
#
_symmetry.space_group_name_H-M   'P 1'
#
loop_
_entity.id
_entity.type
_entity.pdbx_description
1 polymer ?
#
loop_
_entity_poly.entity_id
_entity_poly.type
_entity_poly.pdbx_seq_one_letter_code
_entity_poly.pdbx_strand_id
1 'polypeptide(L)'
;MVCTFCGAPSSEGAMVCAACLEKVQGELYLREWAVDPRSDNRSLGSRSACLRIGPSSKGEVQLGKGSDPYLLIQRTLQAEDRSHLPTILDQYLSGLGAGLCLMGDEQIPPRSMLGELVAIPERMDYPGERWGMALIRLGNLLAISARDISRLPLGENARKEAFRERAGRAADLYRRAGQIAELEGTARSNLAMLRHWAGDHQAAEDELKVLSPSSDNSKLQLAKVLWDMGREEEAVEITSRTLDPEGATVRIRRGCE
;
A
#
# COMPACT_ATOMS: atom_id res chain seq x y z
N MET A 1 -11.53 -1.66 26.56
CA MET A 1 -10.14 -1.59 26.05
C MET A 1 -9.62 -0.18 26.22
N VAL A 2 -8.30 0.00 26.26
CA VAL A 2 -7.65 1.33 26.34
C VAL A 2 -7.03 1.68 24.99
N CYS A 3 -7.02 2.97 24.66
CA CYS A 3 -6.28 3.45 23.51
C CYS A 3 -4.79 3.13 23.67
N THR A 4 -4.15 2.52 22.67
CA THR A 4 -2.71 2.20 22.65
C THR A 4 -1.83 3.46 22.57
N PHE A 5 -2.41 4.59 22.17
CA PHE A 5 -1.69 5.86 22.02
C PHE A 5 -1.67 6.70 23.32
N CYS A 6 -2.80 6.81 24.04
CA CYS A 6 -2.90 7.65 25.25
C CYS A 6 -3.32 6.90 26.52
N GLY A 7 -3.65 5.61 26.43
CA GLY A 7 -4.12 4.82 27.58
C GLY A 7 -5.54 5.13 28.05
N ALA A 8 -6.26 6.06 27.38
CA ALA A 8 -7.62 6.42 27.78
C ALA A 8 -8.62 5.26 27.56
N PRO A 9 -9.66 5.12 28.40
CA PRO A 9 -10.74 4.17 28.17
C PRO A 9 -11.39 4.44 26.81
N SER A 10 -11.37 3.44 25.94
CA SER A 10 -12.05 3.48 24.66
C SER A 10 -13.41 2.80 24.79
N SER A 11 -14.47 3.57 24.55
CA SER A 11 -15.86 3.12 24.63
C SER A 11 -16.25 2.11 23.54
N GLU A 12 -15.45 1.97 22.48
CA GLU A 12 -15.78 1.17 21.29
C GLU A 12 -14.80 0.02 21.01
N GLY A 13 -13.95 -0.35 21.98
CA GLY A 13 -12.93 -1.36 21.72
C GLY A 13 -11.79 -0.89 20.82
N ALA A 14 -11.67 0.43 20.64
CA ALA A 14 -10.69 1.04 19.76
C ALA A 14 -9.26 1.03 20.28
N MET A 15 -8.32 0.58 19.44
CA MET A 15 -6.89 0.79 19.68
C MET A 15 -6.54 2.29 19.68
N VAL A 16 -7.33 3.16 19.02
CA VAL A 16 -7.11 4.62 19.02
C VAL A 16 -8.41 5.35 19.38
N CYS A 17 -8.40 6.22 20.40
CA CYS A 17 -9.59 6.99 20.78
C CYS A 17 -9.78 8.23 19.88
N ALA A 18 -10.99 8.78 19.84
CA ALA A 18 -11.32 9.97 19.05
C ALA A 18 -10.39 11.18 19.33
N ALA A 19 -9.91 11.35 20.57
CA ALA A 19 -8.97 12.42 20.93
C ALA A 19 -7.54 12.20 20.42
N CYS A 20 -7.15 10.94 20.15
CA CYS A 20 -5.86 10.63 19.53
C CYS A 20 -5.93 10.53 18.02
N LEU A 21 -7.13 10.60 17.44
CA LEU A 21 -7.31 10.61 15.99
C LEU A 21 -6.59 11.80 15.34
N GLU A 22 -6.63 12.97 15.96
CA GLU A 22 -5.87 14.15 15.48
C GLU A 22 -4.37 13.90 15.39
N LYS A 23 -3.82 12.96 16.18
CA LYS A 23 -2.41 12.57 16.12
C LYS A 23 -2.10 11.56 15.02
N VAL A 24 -3.11 10.85 14.52
CA VAL A 24 -3.00 9.96 13.35
C VAL A 24 -3.48 10.65 12.07
N GLN A 25 -4.13 11.82 12.17
CA GLN A 25 -4.40 12.70 11.05
C GLN A 25 -3.06 13.23 10.51
N GLY A 26 -2.86 13.13 9.19
CA GLY A 26 -1.60 13.50 8.54
C GLY A 26 -0.48 12.44 8.57
N GLU A 27 -0.45 11.51 9.52
CA GLU A 27 0.56 10.43 9.56
C GLU A 27 0.15 9.23 8.71
N LEU A 28 1.09 8.59 8.02
CA LEU A 28 0.81 7.35 7.29
C LEU A 28 0.51 6.24 8.31
N TYR A 29 -0.72 5.72 8.29
CA TYR A 29 -1.14 4.60 9.14
C TYR A 29 -1.16 3.31 8.32
N LEU A 30 -0.40 2.31 8.74
CA LEU A 30 -0.47 0.96 8.18
C LEU A 30 -0.73 0.00 9.34
N ARG A 31 -1.69 -0.91 9.17
CA ARG A 31 -1.98 -1.92 10.18
C ARG A 31 -0.73 -2.79 10.38
N GLU A 32 -0.27 -2.91 11.63
CA GLU A 32 0.76 -3.90 11.96
C GLU A 32 0.15 -5.31 11.77
N TRP A 33 0.55 -5.97 10.69
CA TRP A 33 0.33 -7.40 10.55
C TRP A 33 1.27 -8.09 11.53
N ALA A 34 0.75 -9.01 12.34
CA ALA A 34 1.58 -9.87 13.19
C ALA A 34 2.38 -10.81 12.30
N VAL A 35 3.47 -10.31 11.74
CA VAL A 35 4.44 -11.10 10.98
C VAL A 35 5.40 -11.67 12.01
N ASP A 36 5.56 -12.99 12.04
CA ASP A 36 6.67 -13.61 12.76
C ASP A 36 7.96 -12.91 12.25
N PRO A 37 8.76 -12.27 13.11
CA PRO A 37 10.02 -11.63 12.69
C PRO A 37 10.97 -12.60 11.96
N ARG A 38 10.80 -13.92 12.15
CA ARG A 38 11.51 -14.98 11.41
C ARG A 38 10.94 -15.26 10.02
N SER A 39 9.70 -14.85 9.76
CA SER A 39 9.04 -14.92 8.45
C SER A 39 9.27 -13.69 7.59
N ASP A 40 10.13 -12.74 8.03
CA ASP A 40 10.77 -11.71 7.20
C ASP A 40 11.77 -12.34 6.18
N ASN A 41 11.46 -13.55 5.72
CA ASN A 41 12.07 -14.29 4.62
C ASN A 41 11.60 -13.77 3.26
N ARG A 42 11.17 -12.51 3.16
CA ARG A 42 11.22 -11.81 1.88
C ARG A 42 12.64 -11.34 1.72
N SER A 43 13.43 -12.27 1.20
CA SER A 43 14.71 -12.03 0.58
C SER A 43 14.66 -10.75 -0.25
N LEU A 44 15.09 -9.63 0.32
CA LEU A 44 15.90 -8.71 -0.45
C LEU A 44 17.00 -9.62 -1.02
N GLY A 45 17.12 -9.65 -2.35
CA GLY A 45 18.11 -10.44 -3.10
C GLY A 45 19.57 -10.09 -2.80
N SER A 46 19.87 -9.59 -1.62
CA SER A 46 21.20 -9.43 -1.04
C SER A 46 21.10 -9.63 0.47
N ARG A 47 21.50 -10.84 0.90
CA ARG A 47 21.77 -11.28 2.28
C ARG A 47 22.04 -10.11 3.25
N SER A 48 21.06 -9.74 4.07
CA SER A 48 21.25 -8.84 5.22
C SER A 48 21.34 -9.66 6.51
N ALA A 49 22.22 -9.28 7.43
CA ALA A 49 22.28 -9.82 8.77
C ALA A 49 21.51 -8.89 9.71
N CYS A 50 20.64 -9.43 10.56
CA CYS A 50 19.98 -8.63 11.60
C CYS A 50 20.81 -8.72 12.89
N LEU A 51 21.24 -7.57 13.43
CA LEU A 51 21.82 -7.47 14.77
C LEU A 51 20.74 -6.97 15.73
N ARG A 52 20.34 -7.83 16.67
CA ARG A 52 19.36 -7.48 17.70
C ARG A 52 20.07 -7.11 19.00
N ILE A 53 19.88 -5.87 19.44
CA ILE A 53 20.35 -5.41 20.74
C ILE A 53 19.17 -5.40 21.71
N GLY A 54 19.06 -6.45 22.52
CA GLY A 54 18.06 -6.57 23.59
C GLY A 54 16.77 -7.32 23.22
N PRO A 55 15.86 -7.51 24.19
CA PRO A 55 14.68 -8.37 24.02
C PRO A 55 13.55 -7.72 23.20
N SER A 56 13.60 -6.43 22.89
CA SER A 56 12.56 -5.71 22.15
C SER A 56 12.87 -5.58 20.65
N SER A 57 11.84 -5.62 19.80
CA SER A 57 11.91 -5.35 18.35
C SER A 57 12.40 -3.93 18.01
N LYS A 58 12.35 -3.00 18.96
CA LYS A 58 12.88 -1.64 18.82
C LYS A 58 14.41 -1.56 18.75
N GLY A 59 15.12 -2.66 19.07
CA GLY A 59 16.58 -2.74 19.08
C GLY A 59 17.17 -3.49 17.88
N GLU A 60 16.39 -3.76 16.84
CA GLU A 60 16.85 -4.48 15.65
C GLU A 60 17.52 -3.52 14.67
N VAL A 61 18.81 -3.76 14.42
CA VAL A 61 19.61 -3.04 13.44
C VAL A 61 19.85 -3.98 12.26
N GLN A 62 19.27 -3.68 11.11
CA GLN A 62 19.52 -4.41 9.87
C GLN A 62 20.90 -4.01 9.33
N LEU A 63 21.90 -4.89 9.51
CA LEU A 63 23.23 -4.75 8.94
C LEU A 63 23.22 -5.37 7.54
N GLY A 64 22.83 -4.57 6.54
CA GLY A 64 23.01 -4.92 5.14
C GLY A 64 24.49 -4.85 4.72
N LYS A 65 24.86 -5.57 3.65
CA LYS A 65 26.04 -5.18 2.85
C LYS A 65 25.62 -3.99 1.97
N GLY A 66 25.97 -2.78 2.40
CA GLY A 66 25.65 -1.54 1.69
C GLY A 66 24.96 -0.54 2.61
N SER A 67 25.01 0.74 2.23
CA SER A 67 24.23 1.79 2.89
C SER A 67 22.76 1.41 2.88
N ASP A 68 22.07 1.57 4.01
CA ASP A 68 20.61 1.48 4.10
C ASP A 68 19.98 2.15 2.86
N PRO A 69 19.16 1.44 2.06
CA PRO A 69 18.50 1.98 0.88
C PRO A 69 17.75 3.29 1.16
N TYR A 70 17.28 3.49 2.39
CA TYR A 70 16.71 4.75 2.82
C TYR A 70 17.74 5.89 2.87
N LEU A 71 18.95 5.64 3.39
CA LEU A 71 20.04 6.62 3.36
C LEU A 71 20.43 6.99 1.92
N LEU A 72 20.28 6.07 0.97
CA LEU A 72 20.50 6.37 -0.44
C LEU A 72 19.44 7.35 -0.98
N ILE A 73 18.16 7.17 -0.62
CA ILE A 73 17.10 8.14 -0.94
C ILE A 73 17.43 9.50 -0.32
N GLN A 74 17.75 9.56 0.97
CA GLN A 74 18.08 10.83 1.64
C GLN A 74 19.26 11.54 1.00
N ARG A 75 20.34 10.81 0.71
CA ARG A 75 21.51 11.37 0.01
C ARG A 75 21.13 11.92 -1.35
N THR A 76 20.28 11.22 -2.10
CA THR A 76 19.81 11.67 -3.41
C THR A 76 18.92 12.90 -3.29
N LEU A 77 18.08 13.00 -2.27
CA LEU A 77 17.26 14.20 -2.01
C LEU A 77 18.11 15.42 -1.63
N GLN A 78 19.24 15.19 -0.95
CA GLN A 78 20.19 16.24 -0.55
C GLN A 78 21.19 16.60 -1.66
N ALA A 79 21.34 15.76 -2.68
CA ALA A 79 22.23 16.01 -3.80
C ALA A 79 21.72 17.15 -4.71
N GLU A 80 22.67 17.80 -5.38
CA GLU A 80 22.38 18.76 -6.46
C GLU A 80 21.76 18.05 -7.67
N ASP A 81 22.33 16.90 -8.06
CA ASP A 81 21.76 16.03 -9.08
C ASP A 81 20.84 14.98 -8.45
N ARG A 82 19.56 15.06 -8.82
CA ARG A 82 18.49 14.19 -8.33
C ARG A 82 17.90 13.32 -9.45
N SER A 83 18.59 13.18 -10.57
CA SER A 83 18.15 12.42 -11.76
C SER A 83 17.89 10.94 -11.47
N HIS A 84 18.61 10.35 -10.51
CA HIS A 84 18.45 8.93 -10.14
C HIS A 84 17.32 8.67 -9.14
N LEU A 85 16.67 9.71 -8.60
CA LEU A 85 15.64 9.56 -7.58
C LEU A 85 14.48 8.64 -8.01
N PRO A 86 13.93 8.74 -9.24
CA PRO A 86 12.84 7.86 -9.67
C PRO A 86 13.19 6.37 -9.56
N THR A 87 14.40 5.99 -10.01
CA THR A 87 14.87 4.61 -9.99
C THR A 87 15.08 4.11 -8.57
N ILE A 88 15.74 4.90 -7.73
CA ILE A 88 16.03 4.53 -6.33
C ILE A 88 14.72 4.38 -5.55
N LEU A 89 13.77 5.29 -5.75
CA LEU A 89 12.48 5.29 -5.08
C LEU A 89 11.61 4.09 -5.50
N ASP A 90 11.49 3.81 -6.81
CA ASP A 90 10.77 2.62 -7.31
C ASP A 90 11.35 1.33 -6.73
N GLN A 91 12.68 1.17 -6.77
CA GLN A 91 13.36 -0.02 -6.24
C GLN A 91 13.15 -0.18 -4.73
N TYR A 92 13.24 0.91 -3.98
CA TYR A 92 13.00 0.89 -2.55
C TYR A 92 11.57 0.45 -2.21
N LEU A 93 10.57 1.07 -2.84
CA LEU A 93 9.16 0.77 -2.60
C LEU A 93 8.80 -0.65 -3.03
N SER A 94 9.34 -1.11 -4.16
CA SER A 94 9.21 -2.50 -4.62
C SER A 94 9.82 -3.47 -3.59
N GLY A 95 11.01 -3.17 -3.08
CA GLY A 95 11.69 -3.96 -2.05
C GLY A 95 10.96 -4.01 -0.71
N LEU A 96 10.18 -2.98 -0.39
CA LEU A 96 9.27 -2.97 0.77
C LEU A 96 8.01 -3.82 0.57
N GLY A 97 7.77 -4.33 -0.65
CA GLY A 97 6.57 -5.10 -0.97
C GLY A 97 5.38 -4.26 -1.41
N ALA A 98 5.54 -2.96 -1.67
CA ALA A 98 4.49 -2.15 -2.30
C ALA A 98 4.43 -2.51 -3.79
N GLY A 99 3.46 -3.33 -4.19
CA GLY A 99 3.27 -3.80 -5.56
C GLY A 99 2.84 -2.69 -6.53
N LEU A 100 2.78 -2.98 -7.83
CA LEU A 100 2.15 -2.10 -8.82
C LEU A 100 0.63 -2.29 -8.88
N CYS A 101 0.17 -3.50 -8.60
CA CYS A 101 -1.23 -3.89 -8.57
C CYS A 101 -1.73 -3.85 -7.12
N LEU A 102 -2.68 -2.96 -6.84
CA LEU A 102 -3.31 -2.78 -5.54
C LEU A 102 -4.30 -3.92 -5.25
N MET A 103 -4.05 -4.72 -4.21
CA MET A 103 -4.88 -5.87 -3.85
C MET A 103 -5.40 -5.81 -2.42
N GLY A 104 -4.73 -5.06 -1.54
CA GLY A 104 -5.02 -5.01 -0.11
C GLY A 104 -4.42 -6.17 0.69
N ASP A 105 -3.64 -7.05 0.06
CA ASP A 105 -2.87 -8.11 0.74
C ASP A 105 -1.39 -7.73 0.95
N GLU A 106 -1.01 -6.51 0.58
CA GLU A 106 0.34 -6.00 0.71
C GLU A 106 0.72 -5.86 2.19
N GLN A 107 1.76 -6.60 2.59
CA GLN A 107 2.33 -6.56 3.93
C GLN A 107 3.52 -5.59 3.93
N ILE A 108 3.23 -4.30 4.04
CA ILE A 108 4.26 -3.26 4.09
C ILE A 108 4.75 -3.13 5.53
N PRO A 109 6.04 -3.34 5.81
CA PRO A 109 6.57 -3.21 7.16
C PRO A 109 6.46 -1.75 7.62
N PRO A 110 6.03 -1.49 8.86
CA PRO A 110 6.02 -0.13 9.39
C PRO A 110 7.46 0.38 9.46
N ARG A 111 7.74 1.48 8.75
CA ARG A 111 9.01 2.21 8.83
C ARG A 111 8.69 3.66 9.12
N SER A 112 9.44 4.28 10.03
CA SER A 112 9.25 5.69 10.46
C SER A 112 9.27 6.67 9.29
N MET A 113 9.93 6.31 8.19
CA MET A 113 10.19 7.21 7.07
C MET A 113 9.14 7.19 5.96
N LEU A 114 8.16 6.27 5.99
CA LEU A 114 7.20 6.14 4.89
C LEU A 114 6.35 7.42 4.69
N GLY A 115 6.07 8.15 5.77
CA GLY A 115 5.39 9.44 5.72
C GLY A 115 6.14 10.50 4.91
N GLU A 116 7.48 10.51 4.98
CA GLU A 116 8.30 11.43 4.18
C GLU A 116 8.31 11.05 2.70
N LEU A 117 8.31 9.75 2.40
CA LEU A 117 8.35 9.27 1.02
C LEU A 117 7.07 9.62 0.24
N VAL A 118 5.90 9.49 0.86
CA VAL A 118 4.62 9.84 0.22
C VAL A 118 4.47 11.34 -0.02
N ALA A 119 5.29 12.18 0.62
CA ALA A 119 5.31 13.63 0.39
C ALA A 119 6.29 14.07 -0.72
N ILE A 120 7.18 13.19 -1.20
CA ILE A 120 8.14 13.54 -2.27
C ILE A 120 7.42 14.07 -3.54
N PRO A 121 6.34 13.43 -4.04
CA PRO A 121 5.68 13.88 -5.25
C PRO A 121 4.96 15.23 -5.15
N GLU A 122 4.81 15.78 -3.94
CA GLU A 122 4.22 17.11 -3.70
C GLU A 122 5.23 18.23 -3.99
N ARG A 123 6.53 17.91 -3.92
CA ARG A 123 7.64 18.87 -4.06
C ARG A 123 8.42 18.68 -5.34
N MET A 124 8.26 17.52 -5.98
CA MET A 124 9.09 17.08 -7.10
C MET A 124 8.23 16.32 -8.10
N ASP A 125 8.55 16.48 -9.37
CA ASP A 125 7.95 15.71 -10.45
C ASP A 125 8.99 15.40 -11.51
N TYR A 126 8.94 14.19 -12.05
CA TYR A 126 9.89 13.70 -13.04
C TYR A 126 9.13 13.07 -14.21
N PRO A 127 9.64 13.20 -15.44
CA PRO A 127 9.07 12.48 -16.56
C PRO A 127 9.48 11.00 -16.54
N GLY A 128 8.69 10.17 -17.22
CA GLY A 128 9.08 8.81 -17.59
C GLY A 128 8.53 7.70 -16.68
N GLU A 129 8.61 6.48 -17.20
CA GLU A 129 8.00 5.28 -16.64
C GLU A 129 8.44 5.00 -15.20
N ARG A 130 9.74 5.15 -14.89
CA ARG A 130 10.27 4.87 -13.54
C ARG A 130 9.63 5.75 -12.47
N TRP A 131 9.39 7.02 -12.79
CA TRP A 131 8.68 7.90 -11.88
C TRP A 131 7.22 7.49 -11.75
N GLY A 132 6.55 7.18 -12.87
CA GLY A 132 5.18 6.66 -12.86
C GLY A 132 5.01 5.40 -12.01
N MET A 133 5.96 4.45 -12.07
CA MET A 133 5.97 3.27 -11.22
C MET A 133 6.11 3.64 -9.74
N ALA A 134 7.01 4.56 -9.40
CA ALA A 134 7.15 5.07 -8.04
C ALA A 134 5.85 5.75 -7.55
N LEU A 135 5.20 6.56 -8.39
CA LEU A 135 3.90 7.19 -8.09
C LEU A 135 2.82 6.14 -7.82
N ILE A 136 2.73 5.08 -8.63
CA ILE A 136 1.81 3.97 -8.40
C ILE A 136 2.05 3.33 -7.03
N ARG A 137 3.30 3.01 -6.69
CA ARG A 137 3.63 2.35 -5.41
C ARG A 137 3.36 3.26 -4.21
N LEU A 138 3.68 4.54 -4.29
CA LEU A 138 3.32 5.53 -3.27
C LEU A 138 1.80 5.68 -3.14
N GLY A 139 1.08 5.69 -4.27
CA GLY A 139 -0.38 5.65 -4.30
C GLY A 139 -0.93 4.43 -3.59
N ASN A 140 -0.33 3.25 -3.80
CA ASN A 140 -0.72 2.02 -3.12
C ASN A 140 -0.49 2.11 -1.61
N LEU A 141 0.62 2.68 -1.14
CA LEU A 141 0.83 2.95 0.29
C LEU A 141 -0.30 3.80 0.88
N LEU A 142 -0.67 4.88 0.20
CA LEU A 142 -1.74 5.79 0.65
C LEU A 142 -3.12 5.13 0.60
N ALA A 143 -3.40 4.33 -0.44
CA ALA A 143 -4.65 3.60 -0.59
C ALA A 143 -4.82 2.54 0.52
N ILE A 144 -3.76 1.78 0.82
CA ILE A 144 -3.76 0.81 1.93
C ILE A 144 -3.94 1.55 3.25
N SER A 145 -3.26 2.68 3.44
CA SER A 145 -3.45 3.52 4.62
C SER A 145 -4.89 4.03 4.76
N ALA A 146 -5.52 4.44 3.66
CA ALA A 146 -6.93 4.84 3.64
C ALA A 146 -7.85 3.69 4.06
N ARG A 147 -7.61 2.48 3.57
CA ARG A 147 -8.36 1.28 3.95
C ARG A 147 -8.16 0.89 5.41
N ASP A 148 -6.93 0.94 5.90
CA ASP A 148 -6.62 0.54 7.27
C ASP A 148 -7.18 1.53 8.29
N ILE A 149 -7.13 2.83 7.99
CA ILE A 149 -7.71 3.85 8.88
C ILE A 149 -9.24 3.78 8.88
N SER A 150 -9.88 3.43 7.77
CA SER A 150 -11.35 3.26 7.72
C SER A 150 -11.84 2.02 8.45
N ARG A 151 -10.94 1.08 8.79
CA ARG A 151 -11.22 -0.08 9.63
C ARG A 151 -11.00 0.19 11.11
N LEU A 152 -10.42 1.34 11.47
CA LEU A 152 -10.29 1.70 12.87
C LEU A 152 -11.68 1.99 13.46
N PRO A 153 -11.95 1.54 14.69
CA PRO A 153 -13.15 1.90 15.46
C PRO A 153 -13.14 3.37 15.90
N LEU A 154 -13.26 4.25 14.90
CA LEU A 154 -13.50 5.68 15.01
C LEU A 154 -14.95 5.96 14.66
N GLY A 155 -15.51 7.12 15.03
CA GLY A 155 -16.85 7.51 14.58
C GLY A 155 -16.99 7.52 13.05
N GLU A 156 -18.18 7.25 12.51
CA GLU A 156 -18.40 7.08 11.06
C GLU A 156 -17.90 8.27 10.21
N ASN A 157 -18.16 9.50 10.67
CA ASN A 157 -17.71 10.72 9.99
C ASN A 157 -16.18 10.81 9.94
N ALA A 158 -15.51 10.51 11.05
CA ALA A 158 -14.06 10.49 11.15
C ALA A 158 -13.43 9.44 10.22
N ARG A 159 -14.02 8.24 10.13
CA ARG A 159 -13.56 7.20 9.18
C ARG A 159 -13.69 7.66 7.73
N LYS A 160 -14.83 8.26 7.37
CA LYS A 160 -15.10 8.76 6.02
C LYS A 160 -14.15 9.89 5.62
N GLU A 161 -13.87 10.82 6.52
CA GLU A 161 -12.95 11.93 6.29
C GLU A 161 -11.51 11.45 6.12
N ALA A 162 -11.02 10.62 7.06
CA ALA A 162 -9.67 10.07 7.02
C ALA A 162 -9.42 9.19 5.77
N PHE A 163 -10.43 8.43 5.35
CA PHE A 163 -10.41 7.70 4.09
C PHE A 163 -10.31 8.67 2.91
N ARG A 164 -11.20 9.66 2.83
CA ARG A 164 -11.29 10.60 1.69
C ARG A 164 -9.98 11.36 1.47
N GLU A 165 -9.36 11.85 2.53
CA GLU A 165 -8.09 12.59 2.45
C GLU A 165 -6.99 11.74 1.81
N ARG A 166 -6.75 10.53 2.32
CA ARG A 166 -5.71 9.62 1.83
C ARG A 166 -6.03 9.05 0.46
N ALA A 167 -7.29 8.67 0.23
CA ALA A 167 -7.77 8.20 -1.07
C ALA A 167 -7.64 9.30 -2.14
N GLY A 168 -7.90 10.57 -1.81
CA GLY A 168 -7.69 11.70 -2.71
C GLY A 168 -6.25 11.80 -3.19
N ARG A 169 -5.29 11.77 -2.24
CA ARG A 169 -3.85 11.78 -2.55
C ARG A 169 -3.42 10.56 -3.37
N ALA A 170 -3.90 9.35 -3.03
CA ALA A 170 -3.62 8.15 -3.82
C ALA A 170 -4.15 8.29 -5.26
N ALA A 171 -5.38 8.79 -5.43
CA ALA A 171 -6.00 8.99 -6.72
C ALA A 171 -5.27 10.03 -7.58
N ASP A 172 -4.74 11.10 -6.98
CA ASP A 172 -3.89 12.08 -7.66
C ASP A 172 -2.62 11.43 -8.23
N LEU A 173 -1.95 10.58 -7.44
CA LEU A 173 -0.74 9.87 -7.89
C LEU A 173 -1.04 8.88 -9.02
N TYR A 174 -2.15 8.14 -8.93
CA TYR A 174 -2.56 7.26 -10.03
C TYR A 174 -2.89 8.05 -11.30
N ARG A 175 -3.61 9.18 -11.18
CA ARG A 175 -3.92 10.03 -12.35
C ARG A 175 -2.66 10.55 -13.02
N ARG A 176 -1.66 10.98 -12.24
CA ARG A 176 -0.34 11.39 -12.76
C ARG A 176 0.40 10.25 -13.44
N ALA A 177 0.47 9.08 -12.80
CA ALA A 177 1.10 7.90 -13.38
C ALA A 177 0.40 7.44 -14.68
N GLY A 178 -0.93 7.55 -14.73
CA GLY A 178 -1.74 7.18 -15.89
C GLY A 178 -1.57 8.10 -17.11
N GLN A 179 -0.85 9.22 -16.99
CA GLN A 179 -0.42 10.02 -18.14
C GLN A 179 0.68 9.31 -18.95
N ILE A 180 1.31 8.28 -18.39
CA ILE A 180 2.28 7.41 -19.07
C ILE A 180 1.51 6.22 -19.65
N ALA A 181 1.55 6.06 -20.97
CA ALA A 181 0.73 5.09 -21.70
C ALA A 181 0.91 3.65 -21.21
N GLU A 182 2.14 3.25 -20.89
CA GLU A 182 2.48 1.92 -20.38
C GLU A 182 1.85 1.64 -19.00
N LEU A 183 1.52 2.68 -18.25
CA LEU A 183 1.01 2.61 -16.88
C LEU A 183 -0.48 2.93 -16.77
N GLU A 184 -1.12 3.43 -17.84
CA GLU A 184 -2.53 3.84 -17.85
C GLU A 184 -3.45 2.74 -17.32
N GLY A 185 -3.34 1.52 -17.86
CA GLY A 185 -4.16 0.39 -17.44
C GLY A 185 -3.97 0.05 -15.96
N THR A 186 -2.72 0.04 -15.47
CA THR A 186 -2.42 -0.24 -14.06
C THR A 186 -2.98 0.85 -13.14
N ALA A 187 -2.83 2.12 -13.51
CA ALA A 187 -3.35 3.25 -12.76
C ALA A 187 -4.89 3.22 -12.68
N ARG A 188 -5.56 2.92 -13.81
CA ARG A 188 -7.03 2.79 -13.86
C ARG A 188 -7.54 1.62 -13.01
N SER A 189 -6.89 0.47 -13.06
CA SER A 189 -7.31 -0.67 -12.23
C SER A 189 -7.10 -0.40 -10.73
N ASN A 190 -6.03 0.29 -10.34
CA ASN A 190 -5.84 0.71 -8.94
C ASN A 190 -6.86 1.77 -8.50
N LEU A 191 -7.24 2.71 -9.38
CA LEU A 191 -8.33 3.64 -9.11
C LEU A 191 -9.67 2.92 -8.91
N ALA A 192 -9.94 1.86 -9.68
CA ALA A 192 -11.12 1.03 -9.50
C ALA A 192 -11.11 0.31 -8.14
N MET A 193 -9.98 -0.27 -7.74
CA MET A 193 -9.82 -0.85 -6.40
C MET A 193 -10.05 0.16 -5.27
N LEU A 194 -9.56 1.39 -5.45
CA LEU A 194 -9.80 2.47 -4.48
C LEU A 194 -11.28 2.87 -4.41
N ARG A 195 -12.00 2.89 -5.53
CA ARG A 195 -13.46 3.10 -5.58
C ARG A 195 -14.22 1.97 -4.88
N HIS A 196 -13.81 0.73 -5.09
CA HIS A 196 -14.35 -0.44 -4.37
C HIS A 196 -14.22 -0.25 -2.85
N TRP A 197 -13.06 0.17 -2.36
CA TRP A 197 -12.87 0.45 -0.93
C TRP A 197 -13.63 1.69 -0.42
N ALA A 198 -13.99 2.61 -1.32
CA ALA A 198 -14.87 3.73 -1.01
C ALA A 198 -16.35 3.34 -0.96
N GLY A 199 -16.69 2.10 -1.32
CA GLY A 199 -18.07 1.57 -1.37
C GLY A 199 -18.73 1.66 -2.75
N ASP A 200 -18.04 2.16 -3.77
CA ASP A 200 -18.55 2.23 -5.15
C ASP A 200 -18.18 0.95 -5.92
N HIS A 201 -18.75 -0.17 -5.46
CA HIS A 201 -18.41 -1.52 -5.93
C HIS A 201 -18.78 -1.74 -7.40
N GLN A 202 -19.94 -1.23 -7.84
CA GLN A 202 -20.43 -1.42 -9.21
C GLN A 202 -19.53 -0.70 -10.21
N ALA A 203 -19.20 0.57 -9.97
CA ALA A 203 -18.32 1.31 -10.87
C ALA A 203 -16.90 0.73 -10.91
N ALA A 204 -16.42 0.18 -9.78
CA ALA A 204 -15.16 -0.54 -9.74
C ALA A 204 -15.20 -1.83 -10.57
N GLU A 205 -16.25 -2.64 -10.44
CA GLU A 205 -16.42 -3.87 -11.21
C GLU A 205 -16.51 -3.59 -12.72
N ASP A 206 -17.31 -2.61 -13.13
CA ASP A 206 -17.49 -2.27 -14.56
C ASP A 206 -16.18 -1.83 -15.21
N GLU A 207 -15.41 -0.99 -14.51
CA GLU A 207 -14.08 -0.56 -14.96
C GLU A 207 -13.11 -1.74 -15.08
N LEU A 208 -13.05 -2.60 -14.06
CA LEU A 208 -12.15 -3.76 -14.04
C LEU A 208 -12.54 -4.82 -15.09
N LYS A 209 -13.82 -4.98 -15.39
CA LYS A 209 -14.28 -5.84 -16.50
C LYS A 209 -13.73 -5.38 -17.84
N VAL A 210 -13.71 -4.06 -18.10
CA VAL A 210 -13.13 -3.47 -19.31
C VAL A 210 -11.62 -3.70 -19.39
N LEU A 211 -10.90 -3.64 -18.26
CA LEU A 211 -9.44 -3.75 -18.20
C LEU A 211 -8.93 -5.21 -18.11
N SER A 212 -9.74 -6.12 -17.59
CA SER A 212 -9.36 -7.53 -17.38
C SER A 212 -8.88 -8.29 -18.63
N PRO A 213 -9.36 -8.04 -19.86
CA PRO A 213 -8.90 -8.78 -21.04
C PRO A 213 -7.44 -8.47 -21.42
N SER A 214 -6.95 -7.28 -21.07
CA SER A 214 -5.61 -6.81 -21.46
C SER A 214 -4.53 -7.06 -20.40
N SER A 215 -4.90 -7.49 -19.19
CA SER A 215 -3.95 -7.63 -18.08
C SER A 215 -4.40 -8.65 -17.05
N ASP A 216 -3.54 -9.64 -16.77
CA ASP A 216 -3.76 -10.61 -15.70
C ASP A 216 -3.84 -9.93 -14.31
N ASN A 217 -3.13 -8.82 -14.10
CA ASN A 217 -3.27 -8.04 -12.87
C ASN A 217 -4.69 -7.49 -12.70
N SER A 218 -5.30 -7.01 -13.80
CA SER A 218 -6.67 -6.48 -13.77
C SER A 218 -7.70 -7.61 -13.59
N LYS A 219 -7.43 -8.82 -14.12
CA LYS A 219 -8.24 -10.02 -13.80
C LYS A 219 -8.20 -10.34 -12.31
N LEU A 220 -7.02 -10.29 -11.69
CA LEU A 220 -6.87 -10.54 -10.25
C LEU A 220 -7.61 -9.51 -9.40
N GLN A 221 -7.53 -8.22 -9.77
CA GLN A 221 -8.28 -7.16 -9.11
C GLN A 221 -9.79 -7.34 -9.28
N LEU A 222 -10.26 -7.71 -10.48
CA LEU A 222 -11.67 -8.05 -10.71
C LEU A 222 -12.11 -9.22 -9.83
N ALA A 223 -11.34 -10.31 -9.81
CA ALA A 223 -11.62 -11.46 -8.97
C ALA A 223 -11.65 -11.08 -7.48
N LYS A 224 -10.75 -10.19 -7.04
CA LYS A 224 -10.73 -9.68 -5.67
C LYS A 224 -11.99 -8.88 -5.33
N VAL A 225 -12.43 -7.99 -6.21
CA VAL A 225 -13.67 -7.23 -6.03
C VAL A 225 -14.88 -8.16 -5.96
N LEU A 226 -14.99 -9.14 -6.86
CA LEU A 226 -16.05 -10.15 -6.87
C LEU A 226 -16.07 -10.96 -5.56
N TRP A 227 -14.88 -11.38 -5.10
CA TRP A 227 -14.72 -12.10 -3.84
C TRP A 227 -15.21 -11.26 -2.66
N ASP A 228 -14.78 -10.01 -2.56
CA ASP A 228 -15.15 -9.11 -1.46
C ASP A 228 -16.67 -8.79 -1.46
N MET A 229 -17.36 -8.93 -2.61
CA MET A 229 -18.82 -8.81 -2.73
C MET A 229 -19.58 -10.12 -2.44
N GLY A 230 -18.88 -11.20 -2.08
CA GLY A 230 -19.48 -12.52 -1.82
C GLY A 230 -19.80 -13.34 -3.08
N ARG A 231 -19.34 -12.91 -4.26
CA ARG A 231 -19.49 -13.63 -5.53
C ARG A 231 -18.30 -14.55 -5.79
N GLU A 232 -18.09 -15.48 -4.85
CA GLU A 232 -16.89 -16.33 -4.82
C GLU A 232 -16.75 -17.24 -6.04
N GLU A 233 -17.85 -17.80 -6.56
CA GLU A 233 -17.83 -18.68 -7.73
C GLU A 233 -17.31 -17.95 -8.97
N GLU A 234 -17.79 -16.73 -9.21
CA GLU A 234 -17.34 -15.89 -10.31
C GLU A 234 -15.87 -15.45 -10.12
N ALA A 235 -15.48 -15.13 -8.88
CA ALA A 235 -14.08 -14.81 -8.57
C ALA A 235 -13.13 -15.97 -8.90
N VAL A 236 -13.52 -17.21 -8.52
CA VAL A 236 -12.73 -18.42 -8.81
C VAL A 236 -12.66 -18.66 -10.32
N GLU A 237 -13.77 -18.52 -11.05
CA GLU A 237 -13.78 -18.64 -12.51
C GLU A 237 -12.79 -17.65 -13.16
N ILE A 238 -12.76 -16.39 -12.72
CA ILE A 238 -11.81 -15.41 -13.24
C ILE A 238 -10.36 -15.81 -12.91
N THR A 239 -10.07 -16.27 -11.70
CA THR A 239 -8.70 -16.72 -11.34
C THR A 239 -8.23 -17.93 -12.14
N SER A 240 -9.14 -18.84 -12.52
CA SER A 240 -8.82 -20.01 -13.35
C SER A 240 -8.29 -19.66 -14.74
N ARG A 241 -8.53 -18.42 -15.19
CA ARG A 241 -8.12 -17.89 -16.51
C ARG A 241 -6.82 -17.08 -16.43
N THR A 242 -6.10 -17.15 -15.32
CA THR A 242 -4.78 -16.52 -15.12
C THR A 242 -3.66 -17.54 -15.33
N LEU A 243 -2.42 -17.06 -15.49
CA LEU A 243 -1.26 -17.94 -15.67
C LEU A 243 -0.94 -18.82 -14.46
N ASP A 244 -1.32 -18.40 -13.25
CA ASP A 244 -1.14 -19.14 -11.99
C ASP A 244 -2.45 -19.17 -11.17
N PRO A 245 -3.38 -20.08 -11.50
CA PRO A 245 -4.68 -20.16 -10.85
C PRO A 245 -4.64 -20.44 -9.34
N GLU A 246 -3.70 -21.28 -8.89
CA GLU A 246 -3.56 -21.66 -7.48
C GLU A 246 -3.04 -20.48 -6.66
N GLY A 247 -1.97 -19.83 -7.11
CA GLY A 247 -1.45 -18.62 -6.49
C GLY A 247 -2.46 -17.47 -6.51
N ALA A 248 -3.18 -17.30 -7.61
CA ALA A 248 -4.26 -16.32 -7.75
C ALA A 248 -5.38 -16.53 -6.72
N THR A 249 -5.85 -17.77 -6.57
CA THR A 249 -6.90 -18.13 -5.61
C THR A 249 -6.45 -17.88 -4.18
N VAL A 250 -5.23 -18.27 -3.82
CA VAL A 250 -4.66 -17.99 -2.50
C VAL A 250 -4.57 -16.49 -2.26
N ARG A 251 -4.17 -15.72 -3.28
CA ARG A 251 -3.99 -14.27 -3.16
C ARG A 251 -5.31 -13.53 -2.94
N ILE A 252 -6.37 -13.81 -3.70
CA ILE A 252 -7.66 -13.10 -3.55
C ILE A 252 -8.31 -13.36 -2.18
N ARG A 253 -8.02 -14.51 -1.56
CA ARG A 253 -8.48 -14.89 -0.22
C ARG A 253 -7.71 -14.18 0.90
N ARG A 254 -6.53 -13.62 0.63
CA ARG A 254 -5.74 -12.90 1.64
C ARG A 254 -6.35 -11.53 1.91
N GLY A 255 -6.25 -11.09 3.17
CA GLY A 255 -6.72 -9.77 3.60
C GLY A 255 -8.23 -9.63 3.76
N CYS A 256 -8.97 -10.74 3.81
CA CYS A 256 -10.43 -10.80 4.01
C CYS A 256 -10.87 -10.80 5.48
N GLU A 257 -9.96 -10.50 6.42
CA GLU A 257 -10.22 -10.35 7.86
C GLU A 257 -10.28 -8.89 8.31
#